data_AF-A0A959HH27-F1
#
_entry.id   AF-A0A959HH27-F1
#
_cell.length_a   1.000
_cell.length_b   1.000
_cell.length_c   1.000
_cell.angle_alpha   90.00
_cell.angle_beta   90.00
_cell.angle_gamma   90.00
#
_symmetry.space_group_name_H-M   'P 1'
#
loop_
_entity.id
_entity.type
_entity.pdbx_description
1 polymer ?
#
loop_
_entity_poly.entity_id
_entity_poly.type
_entity_poly.pdbx_seq_one_letter_code
_entity_poly.pdbx_strand_id
1 'polypeptide(L)'
;MKTLPIISFFLLIALAANTQVYWEGNTPGSETDWMEPQNWSAGQVPGWKDDVVIPWQSHGLYPEVSCVAPLIQSLQVQKGAALTIQPEGVLTVDAAKKEEGGILLNGYLFNFGVLTLTEMELAPVESQLSHLDNHGVCSLVTDDGHIPLLGRENQ
;
A
#
# COMPACT_ATOMS: atom_id res chain seq x y z
N MET A 1 -54.68 2.27 -31.32
CA MET A 1 -53.49 3.12 -31.08
C MET A 1 -52.40 2.22 -30.52
N LYS A 2 -51.21 2.21 -31.15
CA LYS A 2 -50.12 1.24 -30.90
C LYS A 2 -49.34 1.66 -29.65
N THR A 3 -49.16 0.77 -28.67
CA THR A 3 -48.26 1.00 -27.54
C THR A 3 -46.83 0.66 -27.99
N LEU A 4 -45.90 1.61 -27.86
CA LEU A 4 -44.46 1.38 -28.06
C LEU A 4 -43.87 0.74 -26.79
N PRO A 5 -42.97 -0.25 -26.89
CA PRO A 5 -42.26 -0.75 -25.72
C PRO A 5 -41.12 0.21 -25.35
N ILE A 6 -41.11 0.64 -24.09
CA ILE A 6 -40.00 1.39 -23.49
C ILE A 6 -38.83 0.41 -23.34
N ILE A 7 -37.81 0.55 -24.18
CA ILE A 7 -36.53 -0.13 -24.00
C ILE A 7 -35.83 0.58 -22.84
N SER A 8 -35.81 -0.06 -21.68
CA SER A 8 -35.05 0.38 -20.51
C SER A 8 -33.55 0.19 -20.79
N PHE A 9 -32.82 1.29 -20.89
CA PHE A 9 -31.35 1.31 -20.93
C PHE A 9 -30.86 1.43 -19.48
N PHE A 10 -30.53 0.30 -18.85
CA PHE A 10 -29.82 0.31 -17.58
C PHE A 10 -28.39 0.81 -17.84
N LEU A 11 -28.12 2.06 -17.46
CA LEU A 11 -26.75 2.56 -17.37
C LEU A 11 -26.05 1.80 -16.23
N LEU A 12 -25.22 0.82 -16.58
CA LEU A 12 -24.35 0.15 -15.62
C LEU A 12 -23.26 1.14 -15.23
N ILE A 13 -23.46 1.87 -14.12
CA ILE A 13 -22.37 2.62 -13.51
C ILE A 13 -21.41 1.57 -12.96
N ALA A 14 -20.28 1.37 -13.62
CA ALA A 14 -19.20 0.57 -13.06
C ALA A 14 -18.67 1.31 -11.83
N LEU A 15 -19.05 0.84 -10.65
CA LEU A 15 -18.43 1.28 -9.41
C LEU A 15 -16.96 0.86 -9.50
N ALA A 16 -16.04 1.82 -9.49
CA ALA A 16 -14.61 1.52 -9.39
C ALA A 16 -14.36 0.95 -7.99
N ALA A 17 -14.43 -0.37 -7.86
CA ALA A 17 -14.01 -1.06 -6.65
C ALA A 17 -12.47 -0.99 -6.55
N ASN A 18 -11.96 -0.76 -5.35
CA ASN A 18 -10.54 -0.91 -5.07
C ASN A 18 -10.16 -2.38 -5.27
N THR A 19 -9.03 -2.65 -5.92
CA THR A 19 -8.56 -4.02 -6.12
C THR A 19 -7.61 -4.37 -5.00
N GLN A 20 -7.94 -5.40 -4.22
CA GLN A 20 -7.01 -5.93 -3.24
C GLN A 20 -5.97 -6.80 -3.95
N VAL A 21 -4.69 -6.49 -3.76
CA VAL A 21 -3.57 -7.20 -4.41
C VAL A 21 -2.67 -7.79 -3.35
N TYR A 22 -2.38 -9.09 -3.45
CA TYR A 22 -1.63 -9.84 -2.45
C TYR A 22 -0.21 -10.11 -2.93
N TRP A 23 0.74 -9.98 -2.01
CA TRP A 23 2.09 -10.48 -2.22
C TRP A 23 2.13 -12.01 -2.16
N GLU A 24 2.76 -12.63 -3.15
CA GLU A 24 2.94 -14.07 -3.28
C GLU A 24 4.43 -14.48 -3.20
N GLY A 25 5.34 -13.68 -3.77
CA GLY A 25 6.79 -13.85 -3.65
C GLY A 25 7.34 -15.17 -4.21
N ASN A 26 6.76 -15.67 -5.31
CA ASN A 26 7.03 -17.03 -5.83
C ASN A 26 7.83 -17.05 -7.15
N THR A 27 8.37 -15.92 -7.61
CA THR A 27 9.11 -15.85 -8.88
C THR A 27 10.58 -16.25 -8.70
N PRO A 28 11.05 -17.39 -9.28
CA PRO A 28 12.40 -17.87 -9.04
C PRO A 28 13.48 -16.87 -9.49
N GLY A 29 14.39 -16.50 -8.58
CA GLY A 29 15.47 -15.53 -8.82
C GLY A 29 15.08 -14.06 -8.62
N SER A 30 13.80 -13.77 -8.35
CA SER A 30 13.27 -12.43 -8.06
C SER A 30 12.23 -12.49 -6.94
N GLU A 31 12.30 -13.47 -6.03
CA GLU A 31 11.22 -13.83 -5.11
C GLU A 31 10.82 -12.70 -4.15
N THR A 32 11.75 -11.77 -3.87
CA THR A 32 11.54 -10.61 -2.99
C THR A 32 11.33 -9.31 -3.76
N ASP A 33 11.47 -9.28 -5.09
CA ASP A 33 11.40 -8.04 -5.86
C ASP A 33 9.96 -7.50 -5.93
N TRP A 34 9.73 -6.33 -5.31
CA TRP A 34 8.44 -5.63 -5.39
C TRP A 34 8.02 -5.34 -6.84
N MET A 35 8.98 -5.09 -7.73
CA MET A 35 8.73 -4.71 -9.11
C MET A 35 8.49 -5.90 -10.05
N GLU A 36 8.62 -7.13 -9.55
CA GLU A 36 8.35 -8.35 -10.30
C GLU A 36 6.83 -8.61 -10.36
N PRO A 37 6.18 -8.44 -11.53
CA PRO A 37 4.72 -8.56 -11.66
C PRO A 37 4.17 -9.92 -11.20
N GLN A 38 4.96 -10.98 -11.41
CA GLN A 38 4.60 -12.35 -11.08
C GLN A 38 4.64 -12.66 -9.57
N ASN A 39 5.17 -11.75 -8.75
CA ASN A 39 5.08 -11.85 -7.28
C ASN A 39 3.75 -11.34 -6.72
N TRP A 40 2.86 -10.80 -7.55
CA TRP A 40 1.58 -10.25 -7.13
C TRP A 40 0.41 -11.06 -7.65
N SER A 41 -0.63 -11.23 -6.83
CA SER A 41 -1.82 -12.03 -7.19
C SER A 41 -2.58 -11.53 -8.42
N ALA A 42 -2.37 -10.27 -8.81
CA ALA A 42 -2.95 -9.68 -10.02
C ALA A 42 -2.09 -9.87 -11.28
N GLY A 43 -0.89 -10.45 -11.16
CA GLY A 43 0.09 -10.57 -12.26
C GLY A 43 0.66 -9.23 -12.75
N GLN A 44 0.57 -8.19 -11.91
CA GLN A 44 1.03 -6.82 -12.17
C GLN A 44 1.49 -6.15 -10.88
N VAL A 45 2.46 -5.25 -10.98
CA VAL A 45 2.89 -4.41 -9.85
C VAL A 45 1.72 -3.52 -9.40
N PRO A 46 1.39 -3.45 -8.09
CA PRO A 46 0.32 -2.61 -7.58
C PRO A 46 0.49 -1.14 -7.94
N GLY A 47 -0.62 -0.46 -8.21
CA GLY A 47 -0.67 0.96 -8.50
C GLY A 47 -1.67 1.72 -7.63
N TRP A 48 -1.97 2.94 -8.05
CA TRP A 48 -2.60 3.97 -7.21
C TRP A 48 -4.05 3.70 -6.75
N LYS A 49 -4.66 2.62 -7.23
CA LYS A 49 -6.00 2.17 -6.82
C LYS A 49 -5.97 0.89 -5.99
N ASP A 50 -4.80 0.31 -5.84
CA ASP A 50 -4.66 -1.02 -5.29
C ASP A 50 -4.46 -0.93 -3.78
N ASP A 51 -5.20 -1.79 -3.08
CA ASP A 51 -5.05 -2.04 -1.66
C ASP A 51 -4.07 -3.21 -1.51
N VAL A 52 -2.84 -2.91 -1.14
CA VAL A 52 -1.75 -3.88 -1.05
C VAL A 52 -1.83 -4.63 0.27
N VAL A 53 -1.79 -5.95 0.20
CA VAL A 53 -1.71 -6.82 1.38
C VAL A 53 -0.48 -7.72 1.30
N ILE A 54 0.34 -7.65 2.34
CA ILE A 54 1.48 -8.54 2.55
C ILE A 54 1.08 -9.57 3.61
N PRO A 55 0.62 -10.78 3.21
CA PRO A 55 0.23 -11.82 4.15
C PRO A 55 1.46 -12.53 4.71
N TRP A 56 1.27 -13.33 5.75
CA TRP A 56 2.29 -14.29 6.20
C TRP A 56 2.58 -15.29 5.08
N GLN A 57 3.87 -15.50 4.79
CA GLN A 57 4.34 -16.45 3.80
C GLN A 57 5.09 -17.59 4.48
N SER A 58 4.68 -18.83 4.21
CA SER A 58 5.31 -20.02 4.80
C SER A 58 6.76 -20.24 4.38
N HIS A 59 7.13 -19.69 3.22
CA HIS A 59 8.49 -19.72 2.67
C HIS A 59 9.37 -18.58 3.17
N GLY A 60 8.79 -17.58 3.85
CA GLY A 60 9.52 -16.48 4.48
C GLY A 60 10.08 -15.43 3.52
N LEU A 61 9.69 -15.44 2.24
CA LEU A 61 10.12 -14.45 1.25
C LEU A 61 9.10 -13.31 1.21
N TYR A 62 9.57 -12.12 1.54
CA TYR A 62 8.78 -10.91 1.70
C TYR A 62 9.27 -9.82 0.74
N PRO A 63 8.42 -8.83 0.42
CA PRO A 63 8.78 -7.83 -0.57
C PRO A 63 9.91 -6.92 -0.10
N GLU A 64 10.75 -6.55 -1.06
CA GLU A 64 11.77 -5.53 -0.97
C GLU A 64 11.53 -4.46 -2.04
N VAL A 65 11.33 -3.22 -1.60
CA VAL A 65 11.25 -2.05 -2.49
C VAL A 65 12.67 -1.52 -2.70
N SER A 66 13.27 -1.84 -3.85
CA SER A 66 14.65 -1.50 -4.20
C SER A 66 14.79 -0.28 -5.13
N CYS A 67 13.68 0.26 -5.62
CA CYS A 67 13.63 1.46 -6.43
C CYS A 67 12.32 2.24 -6.17
N VAL A 68 12.03 3.24 -7.01
CA VAL A 68 10.78 4.00 -6.90
C VAL A 68 9.60 3.13 -7.32
N ALA A 69 8.80 2.70 -6.34
CA ALA A 69 7.59 1.95 -6.59
C ALA A 69 6.47 2.88 -7.08
N PRO A 70 5.51 2.37 -7.89
CA PRO A 70 4.27 3.09 -8.13
C PRO A 70 3.57 3.41 -6.80
N LEU A 71 2.92 4.57 -6.76
CA LEU A 71 2.06 4.95 -5.63
C LEU A 71 0.94 3.93 -5.47
N ILE A 72 0.63 3.57 -4.22
CA ILE A 72 -0.45 2.63 -3.86
C ILE A 72 -1.47 3.32 -2.98
N GLN A 73 -2.70 2.80 -2.93
CA GLN A 73 -3.76 3.42 -2.14
C GLN A 73 -3.67 3.04 -0.66
N SER A 74 -3.40 1.78 -0.37
CA SER A 74 -3.18 1.34 1.01
C SER A 74 -2.20 0.20 1.13
N LEU A 75 -1.63 0.05 2.33
CA LEU A 75 -0.71 -1.01 2.69
C LEU A 75 -1.16 -1.68 3.99
N GLN A 76 -1.38 -2.98 3.93
CA GLN A 76 -1.51 -3.83 5.11
C GLN A 76 -0.34 -4.81 5.17
N VAL A 77 0.42 -4.78 6.25
CA VAL A 77 1.40 -5.84 6.58
C VAL A 77 0.79 -6.70 7.67
N GLN A 78 0.50 -7.96 7.36
CA GLN A 78 -0.17 -8.86 8.30
C GLN A 78 0.80 -9.43 9.35
N LYS A 79 0.23 -9.96 10.43
CA LYS A 79 1.01 -10.56 11.52
C LYS A 79 1.92 -11.67 11.00
N GLY A 80 3.21 -11.58 11.37
CA GLY A 80 4.24 -12.53 10.96
C GLY A 80 4.82 -12.25 9.57
N ALA A 81 4.32 -11.25 8.86
CA ALA A 81 4.88 -10.77 7.61
C ALA A 81 5.84 -9.59 7.81
N ALA A 82 6.61 -9.27 6.77
CA ALA A 82 7.50 -8.12 6.73
C ALA A 82 7.42 -7.41 5.39
N LEU A 83 7.84 -6.15 5.35
CA LEU A 83 8.15 -5.37 4.16
C LEU A 83 9.44 -4.60 4.41
N THR A 84 10.36 -4.60 3.45
CA THR A 84 11.58 -3.79 3.52
C THR A 84 11.59 -2.74 2.41
N ILE A 85 11.84 -1.49 2.77
CA ILE A 85 12.19 -0.43 1.82
C ILE A 85 13.71 -0.27 1.87
N GLN A 86 14.40 -0.67 0.80
CA GLN A 86 15.85 -0.57 0.70
C GLN A 86 16.30 0.90 0.56
N PRO A 87 17.59 1.24 0.73
CA PRO A 87 18.07 2.62 0.70
C PRO A 87 17.67 3.42 -0.55
N GLU A 88 17.64 2.79 -1.72
CA GLU A 88 17.22 3.38 -3.00
C GLU A 88 15.70 3.28 -3.25
N GLY A 89 14.99 2.57 -2.36
CA GLY A 89 13.56 2.35 -2.41
C GLY A 89 12.75 3.59 -2.03
N VAL A 90 11.66 3.81 -2.77
CA VAL A 90 10.67 4.83 -2.44
C VAL A 90 9.28 4.20 -2.51
N LEU A 91 8.55 4.24 -1.41
CA LEU A 91 7.16 3.82 -1.32
C LEU A 91 6.29 5.01 -0.92
N THR A 92 5.24 5.26 -1.70
CA THR A 92 4.22 6.27 -1.37
C THR A 92 2.88 5.60 -1.21
N VAL A 93 2.25 5.81 -0.06
CA VAL A 93 0.89 5.35 0.25
C VAL A 93 -0.03 6.56 0.30
N ASP A 94 -1.01 6.60 -0.60
CA ASP A 94 -1.95 7.70 -0.73
C ASP A 94 -3.34 7.33 -0.23
N ALA A 95 -3.61 7.76 1.00
CA ALA A 95 -4.80 7.41 1.75
C ALA A 95 -6.03 8.28 1.42
N ALA A 96 -5.94 9.18 0.44
CA ALA A 96 -6.95 10.16 0.03
C ALA A 96 -8.40 9.65 0.01
N LYS A 97 -8.57 8.36 -0.29
CA LYS A 97 -9.87 7.70 -0.49
C LYS A 97 -10.22 6.68 0.58
N LYS A 98 -9.47 6.59 1.68
CA LYS A 98 -9.65 5.60 2.75
C LYS A 98 -10.17 6.26 4.02
N GLU A 99 -11.37 5.87 4.42
CA GLU A 99 -11.99 6.30 5.69
C GLU A 99 -11.27 5.75 6.95
N GLU A 100 -10.50 4.67 6.82
CA GLU A 100 -9.87 3.96 7.95
C GLU A 100 -8.33 4.14 8.02
N GLY A 101 -7.77 5.07 7.23
CA GLY A 101 -6.33 5.28 7.07
C GLY A 101 -5.69 4.37 6.01
N GLY A 102 -4.57 4.82 5.45
CA GLY A 102 -3.89 4.15 4.34
C GLY A 102 -2.92 3.05 4.73
N ILE A 103 -2.57 2.91 6.01
CA ILE A 103 -1.56 1.93 6.45
C ILE A 103 -2.01 1.18 7.71
N LEU A 104 -1.74 -0.13 7.73
CA LEU A 104 -2.00 -0.99 8.88
C LEU A 104 -0.86 -2.01 9.05
N LEU A 105 -0.05 -1.82 10.10
CA LEU A 105 1.11 -2.67 10.39
C LEU A 105 0.82 -3.62 11.57
N ASN A 106 0.35 -4.82 11.26
CA ASN A 106 0.28 -5.94 12.22
C ASN A 106 1.55 -6.82 12.16
N GLY A 107 2.32 -6.72 11.09
CA GLY A 107 3.69 -7.19 10.94
C GLY A 107 4.67 -6.01 10.86
N TYR A 108 5.90 -6.27 10.43
CA TYR A 108 6.98 -5.28 10.47
C TYR A 108 7.17 -4.54 9.13
N LEU A 109 7.42 -3.25 9.19
CA LEU A 109 7.94 -2.47 8.06
C LEU A 109 9.32 -1.94 8.43
N PHE A 110 10.34 -2.35 7.69
CA PHE A 110 11.71 -1.83 7.83
C PHE A 110 11.94 -0.78 6.75
N ASN A 111 12.12 0.48 7.15
CA ASN A 111 12.36 1.56 6.20
C ASN A 111 13.81 2.03 6.26
N PHE A 112 14.60 1.72 5.24
CA PHE A 112 15.95 2.27 5.03
C PHE A 112 16.00 3.32 3.92
N GLY A 113 14.94 3.42 3.11
CA GLY A 113 14.80 4.37 2.01
C GLY A 113 13.83 5.51 2.35
N VAL A 114 12.80 5.67 1.52
CA VAL A 114 11.77 6.70 1.70
C VAL A 114 10.38 6.08 1.79
N LEU A 115 9.68 6.38 2.88
CA LEU A 115 8.26 6.11 3.07
C LEU A 115 7.51 7.46 3.15
N THR A 116 6.54 7.64 2.26
CA THR A 116 5.64 8.81 2.28
C THR A 116 4.21 8.33 2.47
N LEU A 117 3.52 8.89 3.46
CA LEU A 117 2.10 8.66 3.71
C LEU A 117 1.36 9.98 3.49
N THR A 118 0.45 10.02 2.51
CA THR A 118 -0.33 11.22 2.18
C THR A 118 -1.79 11.06 2.56
N GLU A 119 -2.43 12.19 2.88
CA GLU A 119 -3.88 12.35 3.09
C GLU A 119 -4.43 11.43 4.20
N MET A 120 -3.64 11.20 5.26
CA MET A 120 -4.09 10.44 6.42
C MET A 120 -5.00 11.30 7.30
N GLU A 121 -6.25 10.88 7.52
CA GLU A 121 -7.13 11.50 8.50
C GLU A 121 -6.52 11.32 9.91
N LEU A 122 -6.41 12.43 10.67
CA LEU A 122 -5.64 12.61 11.91
C LEU A 122 -5.97 11.67 13.10
N ALA A 123 -6.81 10.65 12.93
CA ALA A 123 -6.95 9.57 13.91
C ALA A 123 -5.64 8.75 13.96
N PRO A 124 -5.22 8.20 15.11
CA PRO A 124 -3.82 8.21 15.52
C PRO A 124 -2.94 7.32 14.65
N VAL A 125 -2.39 7.91 13.58
CA VAL A 125 -1.39 7.34 12.66
C VAL A 125 -0.25 6.70 13.45
N GLU A 126 0.16 7.32 14.55
CA GLU A 126 1.14 6.81 15.52
C GLU A 126 0.87 5.36 15.94
N SER A 127 -0.38 5.00 16.22
CA SER A 127 -0.73 3.63 16.64
C SER A 127 -0.67 2.62 15.48
N GLN A 128 -0.96 3.08 14.26
CA GLN A 128 -0.88 2.27 13.04
C GLN A 128 0.57 2.02 12.62
N LEU A 129 1.51 2.86 13.09
CA LEU A 129 2.94 2.78 12.80
C LEU A 129 3.76 2.11 13.92
N SER A 130 3.11 1.51 14.93
CA SER A 130 3.81 0.87 16.06
C SER A 130 4.80 -0.25 15.69
N HIS A 131 4.72 -0.81 14.48
CA HIS A 131 5.66 -1.80 13.94
C HIS A 131 6.50 -1.28 12.76
N LEU A 132 6.60 0.04 12.62
CA LEU A 132 7.54 0.70 11.71
C LEU A 132 8.91 0.80 12.39
N ASP A 133 9.93 0.17 11.81
CA ASP A 133 11.33 0.36 12.16
C ASP A 133 11.98 1.27 11.11
N ASN A 134 12.10 2.57 11.45
CA ASN A 134 12.52 3.60 10.51
C ASN A 134 13.99 4.01 10.69
N HIS A 135 14.82 3.66 9.71
CA HIS A 135 16.22 4.08 9.54
C HIS A 135 16.43 5.07 8.39
N GLY A 136 15.41 5.24 7.53
CA GLY A 136 15.37 6.16 6.40
C GLY A 136 14.53 7.42 6.66
N VAL A 137 13.91 7.93 5.60
CA VAL A 137 12.98 9.06 5.66
C VAL A 137 11.55 8.55 5.75
N CYS A 138 10.80 8.98 6.76
CA CYS A 138 9.36 8.81 6.85
C CYS A 138 8.69 10.18 6.86
N SER A 139 7.76 10.42 5.94
CA SER A 139 7.02 11.69 5.84
C SER A 139 5.52 11.44 5.93
N LEU A 140 4.85 12.21 6.79
CA LEU A 140 3.41 12.30 6.86
C LEU A 140 2.98 13.62 6.21
N VAL A 141 2.07 13.57 5.25
CA VAL A 141 1.52 14.74 4.57
C VAL A 141 0.01 14.73 4.77
N THR A 142 -0.52 15.69 5.52
CA THR A 142 -1.96 15.84 5.77
C THR A 142 -2.57 16.92 4.87
N ASP A 143 -3.88 16.84 4.60
CA ASP A 143 -4.63 17.75 3.70
C ASP A 143 -4.55 19.23 4.08
N ASP A 144 -4.20 19.54 5.33
CA ASP A 144 -4.02 20.90 5.85
C ASP A 144 -2.62 21.48 5.58
N GLY A 145 -1.75 20.74 4.88
CA GLY A 145 -0.38 21.16 4.59
C GLY A 145 0.54 21.12 5.81
N HIS A 146 0.10 20.55 6.93
CA HIS A 146 0.99 20.24 8.03
C HIS A 146 1.84 19.02 7.66
N ILE A 147 3.16 19.18 7.79
CA ILE A 147 4.11 18.08 7.81
C ILE A 147 4.41 17.84 9.29
N PRO A 148 3.81 16.84 9.97
CA PRO A 148 4.36 16.36 11.22
C PRO A 148 5.75 15.83 10.90
N LEU A 149 6.78 16.56 11.35
CA LEU A 149 8.12 16.02 11.37
C LEU A 149 8.13 14.88 12.38
N LEU A 150 7.92 13.64 11.92
CA LEU A 150 8.45 12.47 12.61
C LEU A 150 9.97 12.50 12.43
N GLY A 151 10.59 13.48 13.07
CA GLY A 151 12.02 13.62 13.18
C GLY A 151 12.50 12.65 14.24
N ARG A 152 13.28 11.64 13.80
CA ARG A 152 14.20 10.84 14.63
C ARG A 152 13.78 10.68 16.09
N GLU A 153 12.86 9.77 16.37
CA GLU A 153 12.83 9.17 17.70
C GLU A 153 13.77 7.95 17.70
N ASN A 154 14.75 8.05 18.59
CA ASN A 154 15.90 7.16 18.71
C ASN A 154 15.58 5.96 19.60
N GLN A 155 16.30 4.85 19.31
CA GLN A 155 16.68 3.72 20.19
C GLN A 155 15.72 2.55 20.36
#